data_AF-A0A968ZXZ6-F1
#
_entry.id   AF-A0A968ZXZ6-F1
#
_cell.length_a   1.000
_cell.length_b   1.000
_cell.length_c   1.000
_cell.angle_alpha   90.00
_cell.angle_beta   90.00
_cell.angle_gamma   90.00
#
_symmetry.space_group_name_H-M   'P 1'
#
loop_
_entity.id
_entity.type
_entity.pdbx_description
1 polymer ?
#
loop_
_entity_poly.entity_id
_entity_poly.type
_entity_poly.pdbx_seq_one_letter_code
_entity_poly.pdbx_strand_id
1 'polypeptide(L)'
;MMNAEDLVEKYAAGRRDFEGIHLNETHLVGATLTDISLKNAKLNVANLSNANLSRSNLSYAQMNVTRLNGANLSQAQLRHASLNVANLIRAILTSADLRGVSMIRAELLRADLSNANLQGANLSESDLREVRLRWANLMQANLARADLRNSVLTAAILKSANLSAANLSRADLSSTVLIGAELRHANLSSAKLIGANLSGANLRWANLSGANLQEADLTGAKLSGANLTGANLTGADLYNTSLVHADLSQANLIAASCTSSNLTGATLTGSKLHGAACSDLRTADLTCDWIDLSAAGDRSQVHHFQNSDEIEVFFNRLPPQVVISIDTPLTQPAHLSLAQAYTAISQHFPALERPPNVLIRGRKTTLTFHLQHNDHLFIIAYLAALPFQDCPAVKKNVSSPHSSS
;
A
#
# COMPACT_ATOMS: atom_id res chain seq x y z
N MET A 1 17.08 29.88 -41.43
CA MET A 1 16.82 28.91 -40.33
C MET A 1 18.17 28.41 -39.86
N MET A 2 18.41 28.34 -38.55
CA MET A 2 19.65 27.76 -38.01
C MET A 2 19.56 26.24 -38.17
N ASN A 3 20.55 25.62 -38.79
CA ASN A 3 20.62 24.15 -38.93
C ASN A 3 21.45 23.52 -37.79
N ALA A 4 21.64 22.20 -37.83
CA ALA A 4 22.39 21.48 -36.80
C ALA A 4 23.87 21.90 -36.72
N GLU A 5 24.51 22.11 -37.88
CA GLU A 5 25.92 22.53 -37.96
C GLU A 5 26.10 23.93 -37.39
N ASP A 6 25.24 24.88 -37.77
CA ASP A 6 25.23 26.25 -37.25
C ASP A 6 25.08 26.28 -35.71
N LEU A 7 24.25 25.39 -35.16
CA LEU A 7 24.05 25.27 -33.72
C LEU A 7 25.33 24.79 -33.05
N VAL A 8 25.94 23.72 -33.58
CA VAL A 8 27.17 23.13 -33.01
C VAL A 8 28.32 24.12 -33.09
N GLU A 9 28.47 24.85 -34.21
CA GLU A 9 29.50 25.87 -34.37
C GLU A 9 29.31 27.02 -33.38
N LYS A 10 28.09 27.56 -33.26
CA LYS A 10 27.80 28.64 -32.30
C LYS A 10 27.97 28.17 -30.85
N TYR A 11 27.61 26.92 -30.57
CA TYR A 11 27.84 26.31 -29.27
C TYR A 11 29.34 26.20 -28.97
N ALA A 12 30.15 25.74 -29.93
CA ALA A 12 31.61 25.68 -29.82
C ALA A 12 32.23 27.07 -29.61
N ALA A 13 31.65 28.10 -30.22
CA ALA A 13 32.02 29.51 -30.01
C ALA A 13 31.59 30.09 -28.66
N GLY A 14 31.03 29.28 -27.75
CA GLY A 14 30.66 29.68 -26.38
C GLY A 14 29.22 30.14 -26.21
N ARG A 15 28.42 30.22 -27.29
CA ARG A 15 26.98 30.50 -27.15
C ARG A 15 26.30 29.33 -26.42
N ARG A 16 25.47 29.63 -25.43
CA ARG A 16 24.69 28.62 -24.71
C ARG A 16 23.18 28.81 -24.86
N ASP A 17 22.73 30.01 -25.20
CA ASP A 17 21.31 30.32 -25.31
C ASP A 17 20.79 30.20 -26.75
N PHE A 18 19.87 29.26 -26.92
CA PHE A 18 19.15 28.94 -28.15
C PHE A 18 17.64 28.82 -27.87
N GLU A 19 17.12 29.62 -26.94
CA GLU A 19 15.68 29.64 -26.62
C GLU A 19 14.83 29.87 -27.89
N GLY A 20 13.75 29.09 -28.02
CA GLY A 20 12.78 29.21 -29.11
C GLY A 20 13.26 28.75 -30.48
N ILE A 21 14.46 28.16 -30.57
CA ILE A 21 15.03 27.72 -31.85
C ILE A 21 14.18 26.64 -32.53
N HIS A 22 14.14 26.66 -33.86
CA HIS A 22 13.46 25.66 -34.67
C HIS A 22 14.48 24.69 -35.29
N LEU A 23 14.46 23.45 -34.83
CA LEU A 23 15.39 22.36 -35.15
C LEU A 23 14.64 21.03 -35.35
N ASN A 24 13.42 21.07 -35.87
CA ASN A 24 12.69 19.84 -36.22
C ASN A 24 13.50 19.03 -37.23
N GLU A 25 13.45 17.70 -37.11
CA GLU A 25 14.11 16.75 -38.05
C GLU A 25 15.64 16.90 -38.13
N THR A 26 16.25 17.64 -37.21
CA THR A 26 17.71 17.82 -37.18
C THR A 26 18.44 16.57 -36.76
N HIS A 27 19.71 16.46 -37.17
CA HIS A 27 20.59 15.34 -36.84
C HIS A 27 21.72 15.86 -35.93
N LEU A 28 21.65 15.51 -34.65
CA LEU A 28 22.56 15.90 -33.59
C LEU A 28 23.04 14.66 -32.81
N VAL A 29 23.24 13.55 -33.53
CA VAL A 29 23.67 12.27 -32.96
C VAL A 29 25.04 12.43 -32.31
N GLY A 30 25.17 12.01 -31.04
CA GLY A 30 26.43 12.08 -30.30
C GLY A 30 26.91 13.51 -29.99
N ALA A 31 26.12 14.55 -30.31
CA ALA A 31 26.51 15.92 -30.06
C ALA A 31 26.70 16.17 -28.55
N THR A 32 27.76 16.90 -28.19
CA THR A 32 28.00 17.32 -26.80
C THR A 32 27.49 18.74 -26.62
N LEU A 33 26.34 18.87 -25.96
CA LEU A 33 25.58 20.10 -25.78
C LEU A 33 25.26 20.30 -24.30
N THR A 34 26.23 20.09 -23.43
CA THR A 34 26.05 20.25 -21.98
C THR A 34 25.74 21.70 -21.63
N ASP A 35 24.89 21.92 -20.63
CA ASP A 35 24.53 23.26 -20.13
C ASP A 35 23.89 24.18 -21.21
N ILE A 36 23.48 23.64 -22.36
CA ILE A 36 22.78 24.41 -23.40
C ILE A 36 21.37 24.79 -22.94
N SER A 37 20.89 25.98 -23.30
CA SER A 37 19.49 26.36 -23.18
C SER A 37 18.79 26.19 -24.53
N LEU A 38 17.91 25.20 -24.59
CA LEU A 38 16.97 24.90 -25.67
C LEU A 38 15.53 25.03 -25.16
N LYS A 39 15.32 25.95 -24.21
CA LYS A 39 14.00 26.27 -23.68
C LYS A 39 13.08 26.68 -24.83
N ASN A 40 11.82 26.25 -24.81
CA ASN A 40 10.85 26.53 -25.89
C ASN A 40 11.28 26.08 -27.30
N ALA A 41 12.35 25.30 -27.45
CA ALA A 41 12.83 24.87 -28.76
C ALA A 41 11.87 23.88 -29.42
N LYS A 42 11.84 23.86 -30.74
CA LYS A 42 11.14 22.86 -31.55
C LYS A 42 12.14 21.85 -32.08
N LEU A 43 12.06 20.63 -31.58
CA LEU A 43 12.96 19.50 -31.81
C LEU A 43 12.17 18.24 -32.21
N ASN A 44 10.95 18.41 -32.72
CA ASN A 44 10.10 17.28 -33.11
C ASN A 44 10.81 16.47 -34.19
N VAL A 45 10.77 15.14 -34.06
CA VAL A 45 11.41 14.20 -35.00
C VAL A 45 12.94 14.34 -35.08
N ALA A 46 13.56 15.21 -34.28
CA ALA A 46 15.01 15.34 -34.25
C ALA A 46 15.70 14.06 -33.77
N ASN A 47 16.92 13.84 -34.23
CA ASN A 47 17.76 12.73 -33.82
C ASN A 47 18.89 13.22 -32.90
N LEU A 48 18.68 13.02 -31.61
CA LEU A 48 19.60 13.33 -30.51
C LEU A 48 20.13 12.04 -29.85
N SER A 49 20.16 10.94 -30.60
CA SER A 49 20.66 9.65 -30.11
C SER A 49 22.09 9.80 -29.58
N ASN A 50 22.36 9.25 -28.40
CA ASN A 50 23.66 9.32 -27.71
C ASN A 50 24.19 10.76 -27.48
N ALA A 51 23.38 11.80 -27.67
CA ALA A 51 23.80 13.17 -27.39
C ALA A 51 24.01 13.38 -25.89
N ASN A 52 24.96 14.23 -25.52
CA ASN A 52 25.16 14.67 -24.15
C ASN A 52 24.49 16.02 -23.92
N LEU A 53 23.32 15.98 -23.31
CA LEU A 53 22.46 17.09 -22.93
C LEU A 53 22.41 17.27 -21.40
N SER A 54 23.43 16.79 -20.67
CA SER A 54 23.44 16.91 -19.21
C SER A 54 23.38 18.37 -18.77
N ARG A 55 22.59 18.66 -17.73
CA ARG A 55 22.34 20.02 -17.19
C ARG A 55 21.75 21.02 -18.18
N SER A 56 21.31 20.57 -19.35
CA SER A 56 20.64 21.44 -20.33
C SER A 56 19.30 21.94 -19.81
N ASN A 57 18.86 23.09 -20.33
CA ASN A 57 17.51 23.59 -20.14
C ASN A 57 16.67 23.32 -21.39
N LEU A 58 15.78 22.33 -21.29
CA LEU A 58 14.80 21.91 -22.30
C LEU A 58 13.37 22.20 -21.83
N SER A 59 13.19 23.12 -20.87
CA SER A 59 11.86 23.45 -20.34
C SER A 59 10.95 23.92 -21.48
N TYR A 60 9.73 23.42 -21.52
CA TYR A 60 8.73 23.70 -22.57
C TYR A 60 9.17 23.34 -24.01
N ALA A 61 10.26 22.58 -24.18
CA ALA A 61 10.67 22.14 -25.51
C ALA A 61 9.65 21.17 -26.12
N GLN A 62 9.46 21.27 -27.44
CA GLN A 62 8.64 20.35 -28.22
C GLN A 62 9.55 19.29 -28.83
N MET A 63 9.51 18.08 -28.30
CA MET A 63 10.39 16.95 -28.63
C MET A 63 9.56 15.68 -28.92
N ASN A 64 8.43 15.85 -29.61
CA ASN A 64 7.58 14.72 -29.96
C ASN A 64 8.25 13.87 -31.04
N VAL A 65 8.20 12.54 -30.88
CA VAL A 65 8.84 11.58 -31.80
C VAL A 65 10.37 11.76 -31.91
N THR A 66 10.99 12.50 -30.99
CA THR A 66 12.43 12.71 -30.97
C THR A 66 13.16 11.41 -30.58
N ARG A 67 14.27 11.12 -31.25
CA ARG A 67 15.15 9.99 -30.88
C ARG A 67 16.19 10.47 -29.87
N LEU A 68 16.14 9.91 -28.67
CA LEU A 68 17.00 10.18 -27.52
C LEU A 68 17.59 8.87 -26.96
N ASN A 69 17.58 7.78 -27.74
CA ASN A 69 18.12 6.51 -27.26
C ASN A 69 19.60 6.67 -26.86
N GLY A 70 19.93 6.24 -25.65
CA GLY A 70 21.27 6.38 -25.06
C GLY A 70 21.70 7.82 -24.76
N ALA A 71 20.84 8.83 -24.93
CA ALA A 71 21.20 10.21 -24.63
C ALA A 71 21.41 10.42 -23.13
N ASN A 72 22.35 11.30 -22.78
CA ASN A 72 22.58 11.73 -21.40
C ASN A 72 21.84 13.05 -21.14
N LEU A 73 20.76 12.97 -20.37
CA LEU A 73 19.93 14.07 -19.89
C LEU A 73 20.05 14.21 -18.36
N SER A 74 21.15 13.74 -17.76
CA SER A 74 21.33 13.82 -16.31
C SER A 74 21.28 15.29 -15.86
N GLN A 75 20.53 15.54 -14.78
CA GLN A 75 20.30 16.89 -14.22
C GLN A 75 19.70 17.91 -15.20
N ALA A 76 19.19 17.48 -16.36
CA ALA A 76 18.54 18.38 -17.31
C ALA A 76 17.20 18.89 -16.77
N GLN A 77 16.81 20.10 -17.18
CA GLN A 77 15.52 20.70 -16.87
C GLN A 77 14.57 20.46 -18.05
N LEU A 78 13.57 19.60 -17.88
CA LEU A 78 12.56 19.23 -18.89
C LEU A 78 11.15 19.60 -18.43
N ARG A 79 11.01 20.61 -17.57
CA ARG A 79 9.70 21.03 -17.02
C ARG A 79 8.75 21.35 -18.16
N HIS A 80 7.58 20.74 -18.14
CA HIS A 80 6.53 20.93 -19.15
C HIS A 80 6.97 20.67 -20.60
N ALA A 81 8.08 19.96 -20.83
CA ALA A 81 8.46 19.55 -22.18
C ALA A 81 7.50 18.48 -22.71
N SER A 82 7.36 18.41 -24.04
CA SER A 82 6.55 17.40 -24.71
C SER A 82 7.47 16.39 -25.41
N LEU A 83 7.52 15.17 -24.88
CA LEU A 83 8.28 14.03 -25.39
C LEU A 83 7.32 12.87 -25.76
N ASN A 84 6.15 13.20 -26.30
CA ASN A 84 5.17 12.18 -26.66
C ASN A 84 5.72 11.32 -27.81
N VAL A 85 5.60 10.00 -27.68
CA VAL A 85 6.12 9.02 -28.64
C VAL A 85 7.64 9.14 -28.86
N ALA A 86 8.36 9.80 -27.96
CA ALA A 86 9.82 9.90 -28.04
C ALA A 86 10.47 8.57 -27.67
N ASN A 87 11.62 8.29 -28.28
CA ASN A 87 12.42 7.12 -27.95
C ASN A 87 13.52 7.51 -26.97
N LEU A 88 13.39 7.14 -25.71
CA LEU A 88 14.36 7.33 -24.63
C LEU A 88 14.95 6.00 -24.16
N ILE A 89 14.98 4.97 -25.01
CA ILE A 89 15.53 3.66 -24.67
C ILE A 89 16.96 3.84 -24.17
N ARG A 90 17.24 3.34 -22.95
CA ARG A 90 18.55 3.44 -22.27
C ARG A 90 19.06 4.88 -22.07
N ALA A 91 18.20 5.89 -22.14
CA ALA A 91 18.58 7.26 -21.82
C ALA A 91 18.88 7.41 -20.32
N ILE A 92 19.77 8.35 -19.98
CA ILE A 92 20.14 8.65 -18.61
C ILE A 92 19.48 9.98 -18.22
N LEU A 93 18.46 9.94 -17.37
CA LEU A 93 17.73 11.11 -16.85
C LEU A 93 17.88 11.23 -15.33
N THR A 94 18.98 10.71 -14.77
CA THR A 94 19.23 10.75 -13.33
C THR A 94 19.20 12.18 -12.81
N SER A 95 18.43 12.42 -11.75
CA SER A 95 18.24 13.76 -11.16
C SER A 95 17.68 14.82 -12.11
N ALA A 96 17.07 14.44 -13.24
CA ALA A 96 16.42 15.38 -14.13
C ALA A 96 15.14 15.95 -13.52
N ASP A 97 14.82 17.19 -13.87
CA ASP A 97 13.59 17.86 -13.48
C ASP A 97 12.54 17.72 -14.59
N LEU A 98 11.66 16.74 -14.44
CA LEU A 98 10.65 16.30 -15.40
C LEU A 98 9.23 16.70 -14.96
N ARG A 99 9.11 17.73 -14.11
CA ARG A 99 7.80 18.16 -13.59
C ARG A 99 6.85 18.56 -14.71
N GLY A 100 5.65 17.99 -14.68
CA GLY A 100 4.61 18.24 -15.68
C GLY A 100 5.01 17.87 -17.12
N VAL A 101 6.06 17.06 -17.31
CA VAL A 101 6.48 16.60 -18.64
C VAL A 101 5.39 15.70 -19.25
N SER A 102 5.21 15.77 -20.56
CA SER A 102 4.35 14.84 -21.30
C SER A 102 5.22 13.80 -21.99
N MET A 103 5.09 12.54 -21.61
CA MET A 103 5.78 11.36 -22.17
C MET A 103 4.75 10.28 -22.55
N ILE A 104 3.61 10.71 -23.11
CA ILE A 104 2.53 9.81 -23.52
C ILE A 104 3.07 8.87 -24.61
N ARG A 105 2.90 7.56 -24.40
CA ARG A 105 3.37 6.52 -25.33
C ARG A 105 4.87 6.61 -25.67
N ALA A 106 5.68 7.23 -24.81
CA ALA A 106 7.12 7.27 -24.97
C ALA A 106 7.74 5.89 -24.66
N GLU A 107 8.89 5.62 -25.26
CA GLU A 107 9.66 4.39 -25.03
C GLU A 107 10.82 4.67 -24.07
N LEU A 108 10.72 4.19 -22.83
CA LEU A 108 11.70 4.38 -21.77
C LEU A 108 12.32 3.05 -21.30
N LEU A 109 12.25 2.00 -22.13
CA LEU A 109 12.84 0.69 -21.83
C LEU A 109 14.29 0.85 -21.38
N ARG A 110 14.59 0.38 -20.17
CA ARG A 110 15.92 0.46 -19.53
C ARG A 110 16.49 1.87 -19.34
N ALA A 111 15.67 2.91 -19.38
CA ALA A 111 16.11 4.26 -19.03
C ALA A 111 16.39 4.38 -17.52
N ASP A 112 17.27 5.31 -17.14
CA ASP A 112 17.60 5.58 -15.74
C ASP A 112 17.05 6.95 -15.33
N LEU A 113 15.98 6.96 -14.54
CA LEU A 113 15.32 8.12 -13.97
C LEU A 113 15.51 8.18 -12.44
N SER A 114 16.56 7.56 -11.92
CA SER A 114 16.83 7.57 -10.47
C SER A 114 16.98 9.01 -9.96
N ASN A 115 16.36 9.33 -8.82
CA ASN A 115 16.30 10.67 -8.22
C ASN A 115 15.63 11.75 -9.09
N ALA A 116 15.00 11.40 -10.20
CA ALA A 116 14.34 12.39 -11.05
C ALA A 116 13.02 12.88 -10.41
N ASN A 117 12.64 14.13 -10.74
CA ASN A 117 11.37 14.70 -10.31
C ASN A 117 10.35 14.66 -11.45
N LEU A 118 9.43 13.71 -11.41
CA LEU A 118 8.32 13.51 -12.33
C LEU A 118 6.96 13.93 -11.74
N GLN A 119 6.95 14.85 -10.76
CA GLN A 119 5.69 15.30 -10.17
C GLN A 119 4.74 15.84 -11.25
N GLY A 120 3.51 15.31 -11.29
CA GLY A 120 2.48 15.67 -12.26
C GLY A 120 2.82 15.32 -13.71
N ALA A 121 3.85 14.51 -13.97
CA ALA A 121 4.19 14.07 -15.32
C ALA A 121 3.11 13.15 -15.90
N ASN A 122 2.93 13.18 -17.22
CA ASN A 122 2.03 12.27 -17.93
C ASN A 122 2.83 11.21 -18.69
N LEU A 123 2.88 10.00 -18.17
CA LEU A 123 3.51 8.81 -18.74
C LEU A 123 2.48 7.76 -19.18
N SER A 124 1.23 8.15 -19.45
CA SER A 124 0.18 7.19 -19.82
C SER A 124 0.56 6.40 -21.07
N GLU A 125 0.30 5.09 -21.04
CA GLU A 125 0.59 4.16 -22.16
C GLU A 125 2.06 4.10 -22.58
N SER A 126 2.99 4.60 -21.75
CA SER A 126 4.43 4.51 -22.02
C SER A 126 4.99 3.10 -21.75
N ASP A 127 6.07 2.77 -22.45
CA ASP A 127 6.86 1.57 -22.19
C ASP A 127 7.97 1.91 -21.19
N LEU A 128 7.78 1.51 -19.94
CA LEU A 128 8.68 1.71 -18.81
C LEU A 128 9.29 0.37 -18.33
N ARG A 129 9.35 -0.64 -19.20
CA ARG A 129 9.93 -1.94 -18.84
C ARG A 129 11.37 -1.77 -18.40
N GLU A 130 11.75 -2.47 -17.33
CA GLU A 130 13.12 -2.46 -16.79
C GLU A 130 13.67 -1.04 -16.48
N VAL A 131 12.79 -0.03 -16.34
CA VAL A 131 13.20 1.34 -16.00
C VAL A 131 13.71 1.40 -14.56
N ARG A 132 14.66 2.29 -14.29
CA ARG A 132 15.10 2.60 -12.92
C ARG A 132 14.50 3.94 -12.48
N LEU A 133 13.71 3.90 -11.41
CA LEU A 133 13.02 5.04 -10.79
C LEU A 133 13.33 5.11 -9.29
N ARG A 134 14.50 4.61 -8.86
CA ARG A 134 14.90 4.64 -7.44
C ARG A 134 14.85 6.06 -6.91
N TRP A 135 14.20 6.27 -5.78
CA TRP A 135 14.06 7.58 -5.14
C TRP A 135 13.41 8.67 -6.03
N ALA A 136 12.75 8.28 -7.12
CA ALA A 136 12.10 9.24 -8.01
C ALA A 136 10.81 9.79 -7.36
N ASN A 137 10.51 11.06 -7.62
CA ASN A 137 9.25 11.68 -7.23
C ASN A 137 8.24 11.58 -8.38
N LEU A 138 7.22 10.75 -8.24
CA LEU A 138 6.12 10.54 -9.18
C LEU A 138 4.77 10.99 -8.58
N MET A 139 4.79 11.89 -7.60
CA MET A 139 3.57 12.40 -6.97
C MET A 139 2.61 12.93 -8.03
N GLN A 140 1.35 12.50 -7.98
CA GLN A 140 0.29 12.89 -8.92
C GLN A 140 0.62 12.60 -10.40
N ALA A 141 1.62 11.78 -10.70
CA ALA A 141 1.93 11.40 -12.08
C ALA A 141 0.83 10.51 -12.65
N ASN A 142 0.60 10.62 -13.95
CA ASN A 142 -0.30 9.74 -14.69
C ASN A 142 0.50 8.63 -15.38
N LEU A 143 0.37 7.40 -14.88
CA LEU A 143 0.99 6.17 -15.39
C LEU A 143 -0.10 5.17 -15.85
N ALA A 144 -1.32 5.66 -16.13
CA ALA A 144 -2.40 4.80 -16.57
C ALA A 144 -1.99 3.97 -17.80
N ARG A 145 -2.25 2.67 -17.75
CA ARG A 145 -1.90 1.70 -18.81
C ARG A 145 -0.42 1.64 -19.19
N ALA A 146 0.48 2.21 -18.38
CA ALA A 146 1.91 2.10 -18.64
C ALA A 146 2.42 0.67 -18.38
N ASP A 147 3.44 0.26 -19.13
CA ASP A 147 4.10 -1.04 -18.94
C ASP A 147 5.36 -0.88 -18.09
N LEU A 148 5.28 -1.25 -16.81
CA LEU A 148 6.33 -1.15 -15.80
C LEU A 148 6.92 -2.53 -15.44
N ARG A 149 6.80 -3.54 -16.31
CA ARG A 149 7.29 -4.88 -16.00
C ARG A 149 8.78 -4.89 -15.68
N ASN A 150 9.16 -5.60 -14.62
CA ASN A 150 10.55 -5.71 -14.15
C ASN A 150 11.24 -4.36 -13.85
N SER A 151 10.49 -3.29 -13.66
CA SER A 151 11.04 -1.97 -13.29
C SER A 151 11.50 -1.95 -11.83
N VAL A 152 12.35 -0.98 -11.50
CA VAL A 152 12.89 -0.77 -10.14
C VAL A 152 12.47 0.60 -9.65
N LEU A 153 11.47 0.65 -8.77
CA LEU A 153 10.92 1.86 -8.15
C LEU A 153 11.25 1.94 -6.64
N THR A 154 12.25 1.21 -6.15
CA THR A 154 12.58 1.18 -4.72
C THR A 154 12.65 2.60 -4.12
N ALA A 155 11.91 2.82 -3.04
CA ALA A 155 11.79 4.10 -2.35
C ALA A 155 11.30 5.30 -3.19
N ALA A 156 10.63 5.06 -4.32
CA ALA A 156 9.97 6.10 -5.10
C ALA A 156 8.70 6.61 -4.39
N ILE A 157 8.35 7.87 -4.66
CA ILE A 157 7.16 8.53 -4.11
C ILE A 157 6.08 8.59 -5.19
N LEU A 158 5.04 7.76 -5.08
CA LEU A 158 3.90 7.66 -5.99
C LEU A 158 2.58 8.12 -5.32
N LYS A 159 2.65 9.00 -4.32
CA LYS A 159 1.46 9.51 -3.61
C LYS A 159 0.46 10.09 -4.61
N SER A 160 -0.78 9.60 -4.55
CA SER A 160 -1.88 10.01 -5.44
C SER A 160 -1.58 9.87 -6.94
N ALA A 161 -0.64 9.01 -7.34
CA ALA A 161 -0.38 8.72 -8.74
C ALA A 161 -1.52 7.87 -9.34
N ASN A 162 -1.76 8.02 -10.65
CA ASN A 162 -2.70 7.18 -11.39
C ASN A 162 -1.96 6.03 -12.08
N LEU A 163 -2.12 4.81 -11.58
CA LEU A 163 -1.56 3.56 -12.11
C LEU A 163 -2.68 2.62 -12.61
N SER A 164 -3.85 3.17 -12.94
CA SER A 164 -4.99 2.36 -13.39
C SER A 164 -4.62 1.53 -14.62
N ALA A 165 -4.92 0.23 -14.56
CA ALA A 165 -4.57 -0.76 -15.58
C ALA A 165 -3.08 -0.80 -15.99
N ALA A 166 -2.17 -0.28 -15.14
CA ALA A 166 -0.73 -0.37 -15.38
C ALA A 166 -0.24 -1.81 -15.16
N ASN A 167 0.81 -2.21 -15.90
CA ASN A 167 1.44 -3.50 -15.73
C ASN A 167 2.73 -3.39 -14.92
N LEU A 168 2.65 -3.69 -13.63
CA LEU A 168 3.75 -3.69 -12.65
C LEU A 168 4.22 -5.12 -12.33
N SER A 169 3.92 -6.12 -13.16
CA SER A 169 4.27 -7.51 -12.84
C SER A 169 5.78 -7.62 -12.68
N ARG A 170 6.23 -8.26 -11.58
CA ARG A 170 7.65 -8.42 -11.21
C ARG A 170 8.41 -7.10 -10.98
N ALA A 171 7.72 -5.97 -10.83
CA ALA A 171 8.38 -4.71 -10.46
C ALA A 171 8.87 -4.76 -9.01
N ASP A 172 9.96 -4.04 -8.73
CA ASP A 172 10.44 -3.80 -7.37
C ASP A 172 9.93 -2.44 -6.86
N LEU A 173 8.90 -2.49 -6.02
CA LEU A 173 8.22 -1.37 -5.37
C LEU A 173 8.55 -1.35 -3.86
N SER A 174 9.66 -1.96 -3.44
CA SER A 174 10.02 -2.02 -2.01
C SER A 174 10.18 -0.61 -1.43
N SER A 175 9.62 -0.39 -0.24
CA SER A 175 9.61 0.90 0.48
C SER A 175 9.03 2.08 -0.32
N THR A 176 8.20 1.84 -1.33
CA THR A 176 7.52 2.91 -2.08
C THR A 176 6.41 3.57 -1.27
N VAL A 177 6.13 4.83 -1.57
CA VAL A 177 5.00 5.58 -1.00
C VAL A 177 3.88 5.67 -2.02
N LEU A 178 2.86 4.84 -1.89
CA LEU A 178 1.68 4.71 -2.77
C LEU A 178 0.39 5.23 -2.10
N ILE A 179 0.52 6.10 -1.09
CA ILE A 179 -0.61 6.65 -0.32
C ILE A 179 -1.66 7.24 -1.28
N GLY A 180 -2.89 6.71 -1.21
CA GLY A 180 -4.01 7.15 -2.03
C GLY A 180 -3.82 7.01 -3.54
N ALA A 181 -2.89 6.17 -4.01
CA ALA A 181 -2.68 5.91 -5.43
C ALA A 181 -3.86 5.12 -6.05
N GLU A 182 -4.14 5.36 -7.33
CA GLU A 182 -5.18 4.65 -8.09
C GLU A 182 -4.55 3.48 -8.84
N LEU A 183 -4.80 2.24 -8.40
CA LEU A 183 -4.25 1.00 -8.95
C LEU A 183 -5.36 0.04 -9.44
N ARG A 184 -6.55 0.56 -9.75
CA ARG A 184 -7.67 -0.26 -10.25
C ARG A 184 -7.25 -1.03 -11.49
N HIS A 185 -7.55 -2.33 -11.53
CA HIS A 185 -7.16 -3.24 -12.61
C HIS A 185 -5.65 -3.35 -12.88
N ALA A 186 -4.79 -2.84 -12.00
CA ALA A 186 -3.34 -2.95 -12.19
C ALA A 186 -2.88 -4.41 -12.05
N ASN A 187 -1.87 -4.79 -12.81
CA ASN A 187 -1.21 -6.08 -12.66
C ASN A 187 0.06 -5.94 -11.82
N LEU A 188 0.02 -6.39 -10.57
CA LEU A 188 1.12 -6.44 -9.61
C LEU A 188 1.59 -7.89 -9.35
N SER A 189 1.26 -8.83 -10.24
CA SER A 189 1.64 -10.24 -10.04
C SER A 189 3.15 -10.39 -9.85
N SER A 190 3.53 -11.12 -8.80
CA SER A 190 4.92 -11.33 -8.38
C SER A 190 5.73 -10.04 -8.14
N ALA A 191 5.09 -8.88 -7.91
CA ALA A 191 5.78 -7.64 -7.57
C ALA A 191 6.35 -7.71 -6.14
N LYS A 192 7.44 -6.99 -5.88
CA LYS A 192 8.00 -6.81 -4.53
C LYS A 192 7.50 -5.49 -3.96
N LEU A 193 6.74 -5.55 -2.88
CA LEU A 193 6.11 -4.43 -2.17
C LEU A 193 6.54 -4.42 -0.69
N ILE A 194 7.73 -4.95 -0.38
CA ILE A 194 8.23 -5.08 1.00
C ILE A 194 8.29 -3.69 1.64
N GLY A 195 7.61 -3.50 2.76
CA GLY A 195 7.57 -2.22 3.48
C GLY A 195 6.94 -1.07 2.69
N ALA A 196 6.19 -1.34 1.61
CA ALA A 196 5.52 -0.29 0.84
C ALA A 196 4.34 0.29 1.62
N ASN A 197 4.14 1.61 1.52
CA ASN A 197 2.96 2.27 2.09
C ASN A 197 1.88 2.45 1.03
N LEU A 198 0.85 1.61 1.10
CA LEU A 198 -0.35 1.58 0.24
C LEU A 198 -1.58 2.15 0.97
N SER A 199 -1.42 2.89 2.06
CA SER A 199 -2.55 3.38 2.85
C SER A 199 -3.54 4.20 2.00
N GLY A 200 -4.82 3.85 2.10
CA GLY A 200 -5.90 4.44 1.31
C GLY A 200 -5.84 4.20 -0.20
N ALA A 201 -4.92 3.40 -0.72
CA ALA A 201 -4.80 3.13 -2.15
C ALA A 201 -6.02 2.36 -2.69
N ASN A 202 -6.33 2.57 -3.97
CA ASN A 202 -7.45 1.93 -4.66
C ASN A 202 -6.96 0.80 -5.55
N LEU A 203 -6.99 -0.43 -5.05
CA LEU A 203 -6.50 -1.66 -5.67
C LEU A 203 -7.63 -2.57 -6.15
N ARG A 204 -8.84 -2.03 -6.38
CA ARG A 204 -9.98 -2.86 -6.80
C ARG A 204 -9.70 -3.59 -8.11
N TRP A 205 -10.02 -4.87 -8.13
CA TRP A 205 -9.77 -5.77 -9.26
C TRP A 205 -8.30 -5.83 -9.71
N ALA A 206 -7.36 -5.45 -8.84
CA ALA A 206 -5.93 -5.59 -9.12
C ALA A 206 -5.50 -7.06 -8.99
N ASN A 207 -4.50 -7.45 -9.76
CA ASN A 207 -3.87 -8.76 -9.65
C ASN A 207 -2.58 -8.65 -8.82
N LEU A 208 -2.59 -9.11 -7.58
CA LEU A 208 -1.45 -9.22 -6.67
C LEU A 208 -1.01 -10.69 -6.46
N SER A 209 -1.38 -11.62 -7.34
CA SER A 209 -1.00 -13.03 -7.21
C SER A 209 0.51 -13.21 -7.05
N GLY A 210 0.91 -13.93 -6.00
CA GLY A 210 2.31 -14.16 -5.65
C GLY A 210 3.14 -12.91 -5.33
N ALA A 211 2.51 -11.74 -5.13
CA ALA A 211 3.22 -10.53 -4.74
C ALA A 211 3.79 -10.64 -3.32
N ASN A 212 4.91 -9.97 -3.06
CA ASN A 212 5.51 -9.91 -1.73
C ASN A 212 5.20 -8.57 -1.06
N LEU A 213 4.18 -8.55 -0.20
CA LEU A 213 3.73 -7.41 0.60
C LEU A 213 4.18 -7.53 2.07
N GLN A 214 5.30 -8.20 2.36
CA GLN A 214 5.82 -8.28 3.72
C GLN A 214 5.98 -6.88 4.34
N GLU A 215 5.46 -6.70 5.55
CA GLU A 215 5.52 -5.43 6.31
C GLU A 215 4.92 -4.22 5.57
N ALA A 216 4.09 -4.45 4.56
CA ALA A 216 3.42 -3.36 3.85
C ALA A 216 2.28 -2.75 4.69
N ASP A 217 2.11 -1.43 4.60
CA ASP A 217 0.98 -0.72 5.18
C ASP A 217 -0.15 -0.60 4.15
N LEU A 218 -1.22 -1.37 4.33
CA LEU A 218 -2.44 -1.36 3.53
C LEU A 218 -3.60 -0.68 4.27
N THR A 219 -3.35 0.11 5.31
CA THR A 219 -4.39 0.72 6.13
C THR A 219 -5.44 1.45 5.29
N GLY A 220 -6.71 1.06 5.40
CA GLY A 220 -7.81 1.68 4.67
C GLY A 220 -7.77 1.48 3.14
N ALA A 221 -6.92 0.58 2.63
CA ALA A 221 -6.83 0.30 1.21
C ALA A 221 -8.11 -0.41 0.70
N LYS A 222 -8.39 -0.23 -0.59
CA LYS A 222 -9.59 -0.75 -1.25
C LYS A 222 -9.20 -1.88 -2.20
N LEU A 223 -9.28 -3.13 -1.75
CA LEU A 223 -8.91 -4.36 -2.47
C LEU A 223 -10.14 -5.18 -2.91
N SER A 224 -11.32 -4.56 -3.05
CA SER A 224 -12.51 -5.31 -3.47
C SER A 224 -12.28 -6.00 -4.82
N GLY A 225 -12.54 -7.32 -4.89
CA GLY A 225 -12.32 -8.13 -6.09
C GLY A 225 -10.85 -8.35 -6.47
N ALA A 226 -9.89 -8.02 -5.62
CA ALA A 226 -8.47 -8.21 -5.91
C ALA A 226 -8.06 -9.69 -5.80
N ASN A 227 -7.12 -10.11 -6.65
CA ASN A 227 -6.50 -11.42 -6.57
C ASN A 227 -5.21 -11.33 -5.74
N LEU A 228 -5.18 -11.93 -4.55
CA LEU A 228 -4.03 -12.04 -3.65
C LEU A 228 -3.56 -13.50 -3.50
N THR A 229 -3.89 -14.37 -4.46
CA THR A 229 -3.54 -15.79 -4.39
C THR A 229 -2.04 -15.99 -4.20
N GLY A 230 -1.66 -16.72 -3.16
CA GLY A 230 -0.26 -16.98 -2.82
C GLY A 230 0.57 -15.74 -2.47
N ALA A 231 -0.04 -14.58 -2.23
CA ALA A 231 0.68 -13.37 -1.84
C ALA A 231 1.30 -13.52 -0.45
N ASN A 232 2.46 -12.92 -0.23
CA ASN A 232 3.09 -12.84 1.08
C ASN A 232 2.71 -11.53 1.78
N LEU A 233 1.87 -11.61 2.80
CA LEU A 233 1.40 -10.50 3.64
C LEU A 233 1.98 -10.59 5.06
N THR A 234 3.11 -11.28 5.26
CA THR A 234 3.71 -11.46 6.58
C THR A 234 3.96 -10.09 7.24
N GLY A 235 3.42 -9.88 8.44
CA GLY A 235 3.56 -8.62 9.17
C GLY A 235 2.92 -7.40 8.51
N ALA A 236 2.08 -7.56 7.48
CA ALA A 236 1.40 -6.45 6.84
C ALA A 236 0.30 -5.85 7.73
N ASP A 237 0.07 -4.54 7.63
CA ASP A 237 -1.04 -3.86 8.29
C ASP A 237 -2.21 -3.69 7.33
N LEU A 238 -3.27 -4.45 7.55
CA LEU A 238 -4.53 -4.42 6.82
C LEU A 238 -5.63 -3.72 7.62
N TYR A 239 -5.33 -2.93 8.65
CA TYR A 239 -6.35 -2.24 9.46
C TYR A 239 -7.39 -1.50 8.59
N ASN A 240 -8.68 -1.79 8.84
CA ASN A 240 -9.80 -1.16 8.13
C ASN A 240 -9.74 -1.30 6.59
N THR A 241 -9.17 -2.40 6.09
CA THR A 241 -9.06 -2.68 4.64
C THR A 241 -10.36 -3.26 4.10
N SER A 242 -10.73 -2.92 2.86
CA SER A 242 -11.83 -3.57 2.14
C SER A 242 -11.30 -4.69 1.25
N LEU A 243 -11.52 -5.94 1.66
CA LEU A 243 -11.19 -7.18 0.94
C LEU A 243 -12.45 -7.88 0.39
N VAL A 244 -13.51 -7.12 0.15
CA VAL A 244 -14.80 -7.66 -0.34
C VAL A 244 -14.60 -8.42 -1.65
N HIS A 245 -14.97 -9.69 -1.72
CA HIS A 245 -14.74 -10.58 -2.87
C HIS A 245 -13.27 -10.71 -3.31
N ALA A 246 -12.31 -10.43 -2.42
CA ALA A 246 -10.90 -10.67 -2.70
C ALA A 246 -10.56 -12.16 -2.55
N ASP A 247 -9.65 -12.65 -3.39
CA ASP A 247 -9.15 -14.01 -3.32
C ASP A 247 -7.80 -14.04 -2.59
N LEU A 248 -7.78 -14.48 -1.33
CA LEU A 248 -6.60 -14.66 -0.50
C LEU A 248 -6.19 -16.14 -0.39
N SER A 249 -6.61 -16.99 -1.34
CA SER A 249 -6.26 -18.42 -1.31
C SER A 249 -4.75 -18.61 -1.26
N GLN A 250 -4.27 -19.48 -0.37
CA GLN A 250 -2.84 -19.73 -0.13
C GLN A 250 -2.00 -18.50 0.27
N ALA A 251 -2.62 -17.36 0.61
CA ALA A 251 -1.88 -16.18 1.05
C ALA A 251 -1.22 -16.41 2.42
N ASN A 252 -0.06 -15.79 2.63
CA ASN A 252 0.64 -15.85 3.91
C ASN A 252 0.33 -14.60 4.75
N LEU A 253 -0.53 -14.70 5.75
CA LEU A 253 -0.90 -13.61 6.66
C LEU A 253 -0.26 -13.76 8.06
N ILE A 254 0.84 -14.51 8.18
CA ILE A 254 1.52 -14.69 9.47
C ILE A 254 1.88 -13.32 10.07
N ALA A 255 1.52 -13.10 11.33
CA ALA A 255 1.71 -11.85 12.06
C ALA A 255 1.08 -10.60 11.40
N ALA A 256 0.18 -10.75 10.42
CA ALA A 256 -0.51 -9.63 9.81
C ALA A 256 -1.60 -9.06 10.75
N SER A 257 -1.83 -7.75 10.71
CA SER A 257 -2.96 -7.12 11.38
C SER A 257 -4.11 -6.98 10.41
N CYS A 258 -5.23 -7.69 10.60
CA CYS A 258 -6.44 -7.55 9.77
C CYS A 258 -7.60 -6.91 10.53
N THR A 259 -7.34 -6.28 11.67
CA THR A 259 -8.38 -5.74 12.55
C THR A 259 -9.34 -4.80 11.80
N SER A 260 -10.64 -4.95 12.04
CA SER A 260 -11.70 -4.15 11.41
C SER A 260 -11.78 -4.26 9.88
N SER A 261 -11.14 -5.27 9.27
CA SER A 261 -11.21 -5.49 7.82
C SER A 261 -12.53 -6.07 7.39
N ASN A 262 -12.94 -5.74 6.16
CA ASN A 262 -14.12 -6.30 5.53
C ASN A 262 -13.73 -7.41 4.55
N LEU A 263 -13.98 -8.66 4.93
CA LEU A 263 -13.75 -9.90 4.17
C LEU A 263 -15.04 -10.46 3.56
N THR A 264 -16.11 -9.67 3.44
CA THR A 264 -17.38 -10.16 2.88
C THR A 264 -17.19 -10.78 1.49
N GLY A 265 -17.62 -12.03 1.32
CA GLY A 265 -17.51 -12.76 0.07
C GLY A 265 -16.08 -13.10 -0.37
N ALA A 266 -15.07 -12.91 0.49
CA ALA A 266 -13.68 -13.24 0.19
C ALA A 266 -13.43 -14.75 0.20
N THR A 267 -12.26 -15.17 -0.26
CA THR A 267 -11.78 -16.56 -0.15
C THR A 267 -10.48 -16.61 0.63
N LEU A 268 -10.41 -17.48 1.65
CA LEU A 268 -9.24 -17.65 2.52
C LEU A 268 -8.66 -19.08 2.51
N THR A 269 -9.15 -19.95 1.63
CA THR A 269 -8.76 -21.36 1.61
C THR A 269 -7.24 -21.55 1.48
N GLY A 270 -6.67 -22.20 2.49
CA GLY A 270 -5.26 -22.50 2.66
C GLY A 270 -4.36 -21.30 2.97
N SER A 271 -4.95 -20.19 3.39
CA SER A 271 -4.19 -19.08 3.93
C SER A 271 -3.51 -19.44 5.26
N LYS A 272 -2.40 -18.78 5.56
CA LYS A 272 -1.60 -18.96 6.78
C LYS A 272 -1.89 -17.83 7.74
N LEU A 273 -2.30 -18.13 8.98
CA LEU A 273 -2.83 -17.13 9.93
C LEU A 273 -2.14 -17.12 11.29
N HIS A 274 -1.00 -17.80 11.44
CA HIS A 274 -0.29 -17.83 12.72
C HIS A 274 0.07 -16.40 13.20
N GLY A 275 -0.36 -16.06 14.42
CA GLY A 275 -0.11 -14.75 15.01
C GLY A 275 -0.82 -13.57 14.33
N ALA A 276 -1.74 -13.82 13.39
CA ALA A 276 -2.51 -12.75 12.76
C ALA A 276 -3.52 -12.13 13.74
N ALA A 277 -3.55 -10.80 13.81
CA ALA A 277 -4.49 -10.05 14.64
C ALA A 277 -5.78 -9.77 13.86
N CYS A 278 -6.79 -10.61 14.03
CA CYS A 278 -8.01 -10.65 13.21
C CYS A 278 -9.28 -10.40 14.03
N SER A 279 -9.38 -9.29 14.75
CA SER A 279 -10.59 -8.91 15.50
C SER A 279 -11.52 -7.98 14.70
N ASP A 280 -12.80 -7.97 15.04
CA ASP A 280 -13.84 -7.10 14.44
C ASP A 280 -13.96 -7.24 12.91
N LEU A 281 -13.75 -8.46 12.39
CA LEU A 281 -13.87 -8.74 10.97
C LEU A 281 -15.34 -8.73 10.52
N ARG A 282 -15.56 -8.38 9.26
CA ARG A 282 -16.83 -8.67 8.57
C ARG A 282 -16.62 -9.86 7.64
N THR A 283 -17.29 -10.97 7.92
CA THR A 283 -17.04 -12.26 7.25
C THR A 283 -18.29 -12.85 6.58
N ALA A 284 -19.33 -12.05 6.35
CA ALA A 284 -20.52 -12.51 5.62
C ALA A 284 -20.12 -13.11 4.26
N ASP A 285 -20.66 -14.28 3.91
CA ASP A 285 -20.35 -15.01 2.67
C ASP A 285 -18.85 -15.37 2.48
N LEU A 286 -18.04 -15.32 3.53
CA LEU A 286 -16.63 -15.72 3.48
C LEU A 286 -16.52 -17.22 3.15
N THR A 287 -15.68 -17.55 2.19
CA THR A 287 -15.40 -18.94 1.78
C THR A 287 -14.04 -19.38 2.32
N CYS A 288 -14.01 -20.48 3.07
CA CYS A 288 -12.78 -21.00 3.65
C CYS A 288 -12.93 -22.49 4.01
N ASP A 289 -12.24 -23.36 3.28
CA ASP A 289 -12.29 -24.81 3.56
C ASP A 289 -11.32 -25.21 4.67
N TRP A 290 -10.15 -24.57 4.68
CA TRP A 290 -9.10 -24.81 5.66
C TRP A 290 -8.12 -23.64 5.75
N ILE A 291 -7.40 -23.57 6.86
CA ILE A 291 -6.32 -22.61 7.12
C ILE A 291 -5.15 -23.31 7.79
N ASP A 292 -3.97 -22.71 7.69
CA ASP A 292 -2.76 -23.15 8.39
C ASP A 292 -2.43 -22.20 9.55
N LEU A 293 -2.37 -22.77 10.76
CA LEU A 293 -2.09 -22.07 12.01
C LEU A 293 -0.65 -22.30 12.51
N SER A 294 0.16 -23.05 11.75
CA SER A 294 1.55 -23.33 12.10
C SER A 294 2.44 -22.08 11.99
N ALA A 295 3.39 -21.95 12.92
CA ALA A 295 4.31 -20.80 12.95
C ALA A 295 5.18 -20.70 11.68
N ALA A 296 5.54 -21.84 11.09
CA ALA A 296 6.32 -21.90 9.85
C ALA A 296 5.47 -21.81 8.58
N GLY A 297 4.14 -21.92 8.69
CA GLY A 297 3.26 -22.05 7.54
C GLY A 297 3.56 -23.33 6.73
N ASP A 298 3.90 -24.41 7.42
CA ASP A 298 4.34 -25.70 6.88
C ASP A 298 3.23 -26.75 6.88
N ARG A 299 1.99 -26.34 7.20
CA ARG A 299 0.80 -27.19 7.33
C ARG A 299 0.89 -28.24 8.44
N SER A 300 1.76 -28.06 9.43
CA SER A 300 1.78 -28.90 10.63
C SER A 300 0.57 -28.70 11.55
N GLN A 301 -0.14 -27.57 11.42
CA GLN A 301 -1.34 -27.23 12.19
C GLN A 301 -2.46 -26.73 11.26
N VAL A 302 -3.11 -27.65 10.55
CA VAL A 302 -4.23 -27.30 9.67
C VAL A 302 -5.55 -27.35 10.44
N HIS A 303 -6.36 -26.30 10.27
CA HIS A 303 -7.74 -26.26 10.75
C HIS A 303 -8.69 -26.32 9.56
N HIS A 304 -9.65 -27.24 9.59
CA HIS A 304 -10.68 -27.41 8.57
C HIS A 304 -12.02 -26.88 9.07
N PHE A 305 -12.78 -26.22 8.20
CA PHE A 305 -14.12 -25.76 8.49
C PHE A 305 -15.15 -26.67 7.81
N GLN A 306 -16.22 -27.04 8.51
CA GLN A 306 -17.28 -27.89 7.96
C GLN A 306 -18.42 -27.08 7.33
N ASN A 307 -18.63 -25.85 7.79
CA ASN A 307 -19.73 -24.99 7.36
C ASN A 307 -19.41 -23.50 7.60
N SER A 308 -20.27 -22.62 7.09
CA SER A 308 -20.16 -21.16 7.24
C SER A 308 -20.25 -20.66 8.68
N ASP A 309 -21.02 -21.35 9.53
CA ASP A 309 -21.24 -20.92 10.92
C ASP A 309 -19.96 -21.09 11.74
N GLU A 310 -19.19 -22.16 11.50
CA GLU A 310 -17.87 -22.37 12.11
C GLU A 310 -16.88 -21.28 11.69
N ILE A 311 -16.91 -20.85 10.42
CA ILE A 311 -16.08 -19.76 9.92
C ILE A 311 -16.42 -18.46 10.65
N GLU A 312 -17.72 -18.14 10.75
CA GLU A 312 -18.17 -16.93 11.43
C GLU A 312 -17.78 -16.95 12.91
N VAL A 313 -18.00 -18.07 13.60
CA VAL A 313 -17.59 -18.24 15.00
C VAL A 313 -16.07 -18.14 15.15
N PHE A 314 -15.27 -18.68 14.23
CA PHE A 314 -13.82 -18.63 14.32
C PHE A 314 -13.28 -17.20 14.20
N PHE A 315 -13.70 -16.45 13.19
CA PHE A 315 -13.19 -15.10 12.91
C PHE A 315 -13.87 -14.00 13.74
N ASN A 316 -15.11 -14.21 14.20
CA ASN A 316 -15.86 -13.25 14.99
C ASN A 316 -16.00 -13.65 16.46
N ARG A 317 -15.24 -14.65 16.92
CA ARG A 317 -15.10 -14.95 18.35
C ARG A 317 -14.59 -13.69 19.03
N LEU A 318 -15.51 -12.99 19.68
CA LEU A 318 -15.15 -11.92 20.61
C LEU A 318 -14.17 -12.53 21.62
N PRO A 319 -13.02 -11.88 21.88
CA PRO A 319 -12.15 -12.32 22.94
C PRO A 319 -12.99 -12.45 24.22
N PRO A 320 -12.82 -13.51 25.02
CA PRO A 320 -13.65 -13.75 26.21
C PRO A 320 -13.75 -12.49 27.06
N GLN A 321 -14.97 -12.11 27.47
CA GLN A 321 -15.19 -10.87 28.22
C GLN A 321 -15.87 -11.16 29.55
N VAL A 322 -15.47 -10.44 30.59
CA VAL A 322 -16.19 -10.38 31.86
C VAL A 322 -16.86 -9.02 31.93
N VAL A 323 -18.19 -9.01 32.02
CA VAL A 323 -18.99 -7.77 32.06
C VAL A 323 -19.66 -7.65 33.43
N ILE A 324 -19.31 -6.61 34.20
CA ILE A 324 -20.00 -6.23 35.42
C ILE A 324 -21.06 -5.19 35.05
N SER A 325 -22.34 -5.50 35.24
CA SER A 325 -23.45 -4.56 35.01
C SER A 325 -24.15 -4.24 36.32
N ILE A 326 -24.22 -2.95 36.67
CA ILE A 326 -24.95 -2.41 37.81
C ILE A 326 -26.12 -1.59 37.26
N ASP A 327 -27.36 -2.02 37.50
CA ASP A 327 -28.58 -1.35 37.03
C ASP A 327 -29.28 -0.56 38.15
N THR A 328 -28.47 0.10 38.99
CA THR A 328 -28.90 1.00 40.07
C THR A 328 -27.97 2.21 40.16
N PRO A 329 -28.43 3.36 40.68
CA PRO A 329 -27.54 4.51 40.92
C PRO A 329 -26.34 4.10 41.78
N LEU A 330 -25.14 4.48 41.36
CA LEU A 330 -23.92 4.18 42.09
C LEU A 330 -23.92 4.93 43.42
N THR A 331 -24.18 4.21 44.50
CA THR A 331 -24.00 4.71 45.87
C THR A 331 -22.52 4.64 46.25
N GLN A 332 -22.11 5.38 47.29
CA GLN A 332 -20.72 5.34 47.79
C GLN A 332 -20.22 3.91 48.08
N PRO A 333 -21.01 3.00 48.68
CA PRO A 333 -20.61 1.58 48.83
C PRO A 333 -20.43 0.83 47.50
N ALA A 334 -21.26 1.13 46.48
CA ALA A 334 -21.13 0.51 45.16
C ALA A 334 -19.85 0.97 44.44
N HIS A 335 -19.48 2.24 44.58
CA HIS A 335 -18.19 2.75 44.11
C HIS A 335 -17.00 2.03 44.77
N LEU A 336 -17.07 1.80 46.09
CA LEU A 336 -16.01 1.10 46.82
C LEU A 336 -15.89 -0.38 46.38
N SER A 337 -17.03 -1.05 46.19
CA SER A 337 -17.07 -2.45 45.76
C SER A 337 -16.53 -2.63 44.33
N LEU A 338 -16.83 -1.68 43.42
CA LEU A 338 -16.25 -1.63 42.09
C LEU A 338 -14.73 -1.43 42.11
N ALA A 339 -14.25 -0.50 42.95
CA ALA A 339 -12.81 -0.27 43.11
C ALA A 339 -12.09 -1.50 43.68
N GLN A 340 -12.72 -2.22 44.61
CA GLN A 340 -12.22 -3.48 45.15
C GLN A 340 -12.17 -4.58 44.09
N ALA A 341 -13.22 -4.71 43.27
CA ALA A 341 -13.26 -5.69 42.18
C ALA A 341 -12.13 -5.42 41.17
N TYR A 342 -11.99 -4.16 40.76
CA TYR A 342 -10.91 -3.75 39.86
C TYR A 342 -9.52 -4.02 40.46
N THR A 343 -9.33 -3.72 41.75
CA THR A 343 -8.05 -3.94 42.44
C THR A 343 -7.72 -5.42 42.55
N ALA A 344 -8.70 -6.26 42.94
CA ALA A 344 -8.51 -7.71 43.05
C ALA A 344 -8.16 -8.36 41.71
N ILE A 345 -8.83 -7.94 40.64
CA ILE A 345 -8.56 -8.39 39.26
C ILE A 345 -7.15 -7.94 38.83
N SER A 346 -6.81 -6.67 39.03
CA SER A 346 -5.50 -6.11 38.62
C SER A 346 -4.32 -6.74 39.37
N GLN A 347 -4.50 -7.13 40.63
CA GLN A 347 -3.47 -7.81 41.42
C GLN A 347 -3.21 -9.25 40.97
N HIS A 348 -4.25 -9.97 40.57
CA HIS A 348 -4.11 -11.36 40.11
C HIS A 348 -3.72 -11.47 38.63
N PHE A 349 -4.04 -10.44 37.83
CA PHE A 349 -3.78 -10.40 36.40
C PHE A 349 -3.08 -9.10 35.99
N PRO A 350 -1.79 -8.92 36.38
CA PRO A 350 -1.02 -7.74 35.98
C PRO A 350 -0.80 -7.62 34.45
N ALA A 351 -1.06 -8.71 33.70
CA ALA A 351 -1.01 -8.77 32.24
C ALA A 351 -2.33 -8.39 31.54
N LEU A 352 -3.31 -7.80 32.23
CA LEU A 352 -4.44 -7.12 31.58
C LEU A 352 -3.89 -5.93 30.76
N GLU A 353 -3.61 -6.16 29.47
CA GLU A 353 -3.00 -5.17 28.58
C GLU A 353 -3.80 -3.87 28.44
N ARG A 354 -5.10 -3.89 28.81
CA ARG A 354 -6.00 -2.74 28.73
C ARG A 354 -6.86 -2.62 29.99
N PRO A 355 -7.06 -1.39 30.53
CA PRO A 355 -8.03 -1.16 31.59
C PRO A 355 -9.46 -1.49 31.10
N PRO A 356 -10.39 -1.87 32.00
CA PRO A 356 -11.75 -2.18 31.63
C PRO A 356 -12.44 -0.95 31.03
N ASN A 357 -13.29 -1.18 30.04
CA ASN A 357 -14.12 -0.12 29.50
C ASN A 357 -15.27 0.17 30.47
N VAL A 358 -15.42 1.43 30.90
CA VAL A 358 -16.47 1.86 31.84
C VAL A 358 -17.49 2.72 31.08
N LEU A 359 -18.73 2.23 31.00
CA LEU A 359 -19.84 2.92 30.36
C LEU A 359 -20.93 3.24 31.39
N ILE A 360 -21.25 4.53 31.56
CA ILE A 360 -22.36 5.00 32.39
C ILE A 360 -23.46 5.55 31.47
N ARG A 361 -24.64 4.93 31.51
CA ARG A 361 -25.83 5.37 30.75
C ARG A 361 -27.06 5.38 31.64
N GLY A 362 -27.50 6.57 32.04
CA GLY A 362 -28.65 6.74 32.93
C GLY A 362 -28.41 6.06 34.28
N ARG A 363 -29.25 5.09 34.64
CA ARG A 363 -29.14 4.30 35.89
C ARG A 363 -28.22 3.07 35.78
N LYS A 364 -27.63 2.82 34.61
CA LYS A 364 -26.82 1.62 34.35
C LYS A 364 -25.34 1.96 34.20
N THR A 365 -24.51 1.29 34.98
CA THR A 365 -23.04 1.32 34.88
C THR A 365 -22.55 -0.05 34.43
N THR A 366 -21.71 -0.09 33.40
CA THR A 366 -21.14 -1.33 32.85
C THR A 366 -19.62 -1.24 32.86
N LEU A 367 -18.94 -2.26 33.40
CA LEU A 367 -17.50 -2.44 33.29
C LEU A 367 -17.21 -3.70 32.48
N THR A 368 -16.45 -3.56 31.41
CA THR A 368 -16.10 -4.69 30.53
C THR A 368 -14.61 -4.97 30.58
N PHE A 369 -14.23 -6.17 31.00
CA PHE A 369 -12.87 -6.70 30.96
C PHE A 369 -12.73 -7.59 29.72
N HIS A 370 -11.71 -7.36 28.89
CA HIS A 370 -11.39 -8.20 27.74
C HIS A 370 -10.24 -9.14 28.10
N LEU A 371 -10.42 -10.44 27.81
CA LEU A 371 -9.47 -11.50 28.14
C LEU A 371 -8.93 -12.12 26.86
N GLN A 372 -7.66 -12.51 26.87
CA GLN A 372 -7.07 -13.19 25.71
C GLN A 372 -7.42 -14.68 25.64
N HIS A 373 -7.66 -15.34 26.79
CA HIS A 373 -7.88 -16.78 26.90
C HIS A 373 -9.08 -17.12 27.79
N ASN A 374 -9.77 -18.22 27.48
CA ASN A 374 -10.94 -18.68 28.22
C ASN A 374 -10.59 -19.15 29.64
N ASP A 375 -9.36 -19.62 29.87
CA ASP A 375 -8.95 -20.22 31.15
C ASP A 375 -8.99 -19.22 32.32
N HIS A 376 -8.92 -17.92 32.00
CA HIS A 376 -8.99 -16.84 32.99
C HIS A 376 -10.42 -16.36 33.24
N LEU A 377 -11.42 -16.77 32.42
CA LEU A 377 -12.82 -16.34 32.55
C LEU A 377 -13.37 -16.62 33.95
N PHE A 378 -13.22 -17.85 34.42
CA PHE A 378 -13.80 -18.27 35.69
C PHE A 378 -13.18 -17.51 36.87
N ILE A 379 -11.85 -17.41 36.90
CA ILE A 379 -11.13 -16.75 37.99
C ILE A 379 -11.45 -15.25 38.00
N ILE A 380 -11.44 -14.58 36.84
CA ILE A 380 -11.73 -13.14 36.77
C ILE A 380 -13.21 -12.87 37.06
N ALA A 381 -14.14 -13.70 36.58
CA ALA A 381 -15.55 -13.58 36.93
C ALA A 381 -15.79 -13.78 38.44
N TYR A 382 -15.08 -14.73 39.06
CA TYR A 382 -15.15 -14.96 40.50
C TYR A 382 -14.58 -13.78 41.30
N LEU A 383 -13.40 -13.29 40.94
CA LEU A 383 -12.77 -12.11 41.56
C LEU A 383 -13.61 -10.85 41.38
N ALA A 384 -14.26 -10.69 40.21
CA ALA A 384 -15.18 -9.61 39.93
C ALA A 384 -16.43 -9.65 40.82
N ALA A 385 -16.92 -10.84 41.17
CA ALA A 385 -18.11 -11.04 41.97
C ALA A 385 -17.85 -10.99 43.49
N LEU A 386 -16.64 -11.32 43.95
CA LEU A 386 -16.26 -11.40 45.36
C LEU A 386 -16.68 -10.15 46.19
N PRO A 387 -16.39 -8.91 45.76
CA PRO A 387 -16.75 -7.71 46.53
C PRO A 387 -18.26 -7.47 46.65
N PHE A 388 -19.07 -8.21 45.88
CA PHE A 388 -20.51 -8.07 45.85
C PHE A 388 -21.24 -9.27 46.48
N GLN A 389 -20.53 -10.22 47.11
CA GLN A 389 -21.13 -11.44 47.68
C GLN A 389 -22.21 -11.18 48.73
N ASP A 390 -22.11 -10.08 49.47
CA ASP A 390 -23.10 -9.66 50.47
C ASP A 390 -24.34 -8.99 49.84
N CYS A 391 -24.38 -8.82 48.52
CA CYS A 391 -25.48 -8.20 47.80
C CYS A 391 -26.50 -9.27 47.34
N PRO A 392 -27.77 -9.23 47.81
CA PRO A 392 -28.77 -10.27 47.52
C PRO A 392 -29.04 -10.52 46.02
N ALA A 393 -28.78 -9.51 45.17
CA ALA A 393 -29.00 -9.54 43.74
C ALA A 393 -27.96 -10.36 42.94
N VAL A 394 -26.77 -10.63 43.52
CA VAL A 394 -25.66 -11.32 42.82
C VAL A 394 -25.94 -12.81 42.64
N LYS A 395 -26.80 -13.40 43.48
CA LYS A 395 -27.16 -14.83 43.43
C LYS A 395 -28.01 -15.24 42.23
N LYS A 396 -28.47 -14.31 41.38
CA LYS A 396 -29.44 -14.62 40.30
C LYS A 396 -28.84 -14.86 38.91
N ASN A 397 -27.58 -14.50 38.64
CA ASN A 397 -27.06 -14.38 37.26
C ASN A 397 -25.64 -14.93 37.02
N VAL A 398 -25.16 -15.92 37.80
CA VAL A 398 -23.99 -16.71 37.34
C VAL A 398 -24.49 -17.72 36.31
N SER A 399 -24.85 -17.25 35.11
CA SER A 399 -25.17 -18.13 33.99
C SER A 399 -23.87 -18.67 33.41
N SER A 400 -23.66 -19.98 33.56
CA SER A 400 -22.68 -20.75 32.79
C SER A 400 -22.91 -20.54 31.28
N PRO A 401 -21.85 -20.48 30.45
CA PRO A 401 -21.97 -20.23 29.02
C PRO A 401 -22.51 -21.41 28.20
N HIS A 402 -23.22 -22.38 28.80
CA HIS A 402 -23.89 -23.47 28.11
C HIS A 402 -25.23 -23.79 28.75
N SER A 403 -26.31 -23.22 28.20
CA SER A 403 -27.64 -23.84 28.11
C SER A 403 -28.61 -22.87 27.42
N SER A 404 -28.66 -22.91 26.09
CA SER A 404 -29.90 -22.63 25.35
C SER A 404 -30.13 -23.86 24.49
N SER A 405 -31.17 -24.60 24.86
CA SER A 405 -31.82 -25.67 24.09
C SER A 405 -32.22 -25.23 22.69
#